data_AF-A0A1B6IG00-F1
#
_entry.id   AF-A0A1B6IG00-F1
#
_cell.length_a   1.000
_cell.length_b   1.000
_cell.length_c   1.000
_cell.angle_alpha   90.00
_cell.angle_beta   90.00
_cell.angle_gamma   90.00
#
_symmetry.space_group_name_H-M   'P 1'
#
loop_
_entity.id
_entity.type
_entity.pdbx_description
1 polymer ?
#
loop_
_entity_poly.entity_id
_entity_poly.type
_entity_poly.pdbx_seq_one_letter_code
_entity_poly.pdbx_strand_id
1 'polypeptide(L)'
;MNPDVDPCDNFYEHVCGNFIKDTIIPDDKSSLTLFSKIDDTLTDQLRMVIEEPSAENEAKPFRMAKSLYKACMNKTQIEAAGLDHIKEIVKRMGGWPVLEGDLWDEGSFTWKDTTYKFKDEGFSIDYLIDFSITTDYKNSTIRVIDLDQAS
;
A
#
# COMPACT_ATOMS: atom_id res chain seq x y z
N MET A 1 9.44 32.00 0.88
CA MET A 1 8.97 33.31 0.39
C MET A 1 10.01 33.86 -0.57
N ASN A 2 9.57 34.30 -1.75
CA ASN A 2 10.33 35.08 -2.71
C ASN A 2 9.77 36.52 -2.70
N PRO A 3 10.37 37.45 -1.92
CA PRO A 3 9.84 38.80 -1.75
C PRO A 3 9.95 39.68 -3.01
N ASP A 4 10.69 39.24 -4.03
CA ASP A 4 10.90 39.99 -5.29
C ASP A 4 9.68 39.93 -6.22
N VAL A 5 8.71 39.04 -5.95
CA VAL A 5 7.47 38.89 -6.73
C VAL A 5 6.32 39.56 -5.98
N ASP A 6 5.53 40.41 -6.64
CA ASP A 6 4.35 41.04 -6.00
C ASP A 6 3.30 39.95 -5.65
N PRO A 7 2.81 39.88 -4.39
CA PRO A 7 1.78 38.93 -4.01
C PRO A 7 0.47 39.08 -4.80
N CYS A 8 0.16 40.28 -5.34
CA CYS A 8 -1.02 40.52 -6.17
C CYS A 8 -0.91 39.90 -7.57
N ASP A 9 0.32 39.69 -8.07
CA ASP A 9 0.58 39.12 -9.39
C ASP A 9 0.70 37.59 -9.33
N ASN A 10 1.47 37.07 -8.36
CA ASN A 10 1.60 35.63 -8.14
C ASN A 10 1.85 35.33 -6.67
N PHE A 11 0.76 35.18 -5.93
CA PHE A 11 0.81 34.90 -4.50
C PHE A 11 1.58 33.62 -4.18
N TYR A 12 1.45 32.56 -4.99
CA TYR A 12 2.12 31.29 -4.73
C TYR A 12 3.64 31.41 -4.84
N GLU A 13 4.15 32.06 -5.90
CA GLU A 13 5.58 32.32 -6.03
C GLU A 13 6.08 33.26 -4.92
N HIS A 14 5.31 34.29 -4.57
CA HIS A 14 5.66 35.19 -3.48
C HIS A 14 5.86 34.43 -2.16
N VAL A 15 4.96 33.51 -1.78
CA VAL A 15 5.08 32.79 -0.50
C VAL A 15 6.00 31.56 -0.58
N CYS A 16 6.03 30.84 -1.70
CA CYS A 16 6.70 29.54 -1.85
C CYS A 16 7.91 29.54 -2.79
N GLY A 17 8.19 30.60 -3.54
CA GLY A 17 9.20 30.61 -4.61
C GLY A 17 10.58 30.10 -4.20
N ASN A 18 11.10 30.57 -3.06
CA ASN A 18 12.38 30.05 -2.54
C ASN A 18 12.32 28.56 -2.17
N PHE A 19 11.19 28.06 -1.66
CA PHE A 19 11.06 26.63 -1.39
C PHE A 19 11.18 25.82 -2.68
N ILE A 20 10.55 26.27 -3.77
CA ILE A 20 10.62 25.60 -5.08
C ILE A 20 12.04 25.65 -5.64
N LYS A 21 12.71 26.81 -5.52
CA LYS A 21 14.07 27.02 -6.01
C LYS A 21 15.11 26.18 -5.28
N ASP A 22 14.98 26.06 -3.95
CA ASP A 22 16.02 25.46 -3.10
C ASP A 22 15.77 23.98 -2.81
N THR A 23 14.54 23.48 -3.04
CA THR A 23 14.18 22.10 -2.74
C THR A 23 14.42 21.19 -3.94
N ILE A 24 15.26 20.18 -3.75
CA ILE A 24 15.47 19.09 -4.70
C ILE A 24 14.58 17.93 -4.28
N ILE A 25 13.83 17.36 -5.22
CA ILE A 25 13.04 16.14 -4.99
C ILE A 25 14.02 14.95 -4.90
N PRO A 26 14.08 14.23 -3.77
CA PRO A 26 14.93 13.04 -3.61
C PRO A 26 14.56 11.91 -4.55
N ASP A 27 15.51 11.01 -4.82
CA ASP A 27 15.34 9.89 -5.77
C ASP A 27 14.24 8.89 -5.36
N ASP A 28 13.90 8.82 -4.08
CA ASP A 28 12.84 7.96 -3.54
C ASP A 28 11.44 8.62 -3.58
N LYS A 29 11.31 9.84 -4.12
CA LYS A 29 10.06 10.61 -4.11
C LYS A 29 9.71 11.16 -5.48
N SER A 30 8.41 11.16 -5.78
CA SER A 30 7.87 11.75 -7.02
C SER A 30 7.56 13.24 -6.90
N SER A 31 7.38 13.74 -5.67
CA SER A 31 7.06 15.13 -5.38
C SER A 31 7.47 15.50 -3.95
N LEU A 32 7.60 16.80 -3.68
CA LEU A 32 7.82 17.31 -2.34
C LEU A 32 6.87 18.45 -2.02
N THR A 33 6.30 18.36 -0.82
CA THR A 33 5.50 19.41 -0.21
C THR A 33 5.96 19.62 1.25
N LEU A 34 5.36 20.58 1.94
CA LEU A 34 5.54 20.70 3.39
C LEU A 34 5.07 19.43 4.11
N PHE A 35 3.97 18.81 3.67
CA PHE A 35 3.44 17.57 4.25
C PHE A 35 4.44 16.43 4.12
N SER A 36 5.14 16.33 2.99
CA SER A 36 6.19 15.31 2.80
C SER A 36 7.28 15.37 3.88
N LYS A 37 7.66 16.57 4.35
CA LYS A 37 8.65 16.74 5.44
C LYS A 37 8.10 16.33 6.80
N ILE A 38 6.81 16.60 7.03
CA ILE A 38 6.11 16.20 8.25
C ILE A 38 6.00 14.67 8.28
N ASP A 39 5.62 14.06 7.16
CA ASP A 39 5.50 12.62 7.01
C ASP A 39 6.84 11.91 7.21
N ASP A 40 7.95 12.46 6.70
CA ASP A 40 9.30 11.93 6.96
C ASP A 40 9.63 11.93 8.46
N THR A 41 9.43 13.08 9.10
CA THR A 41 9.70 13.24 10.53
C THR A 41 8.85 12.28 11.36
N LEU A 42 7.57 12.13 11.01
CA LEU A 42 6.65 11.21 11.68
C LEU A 42 7.07 9.76 11.45
N THR A 43 7.47 9.39 10.24
CA THR A 43 7.91 8.04 9.88
C THR A 43 9.17 7.66 10.65
N ASP A 44 10.13 8.58 10.77
CA ASP A 44 11.34 8.38 11.59
C ASP A 44 10.98 8.18 13.08
N GLN A 45 10.03 8.96 13.61
CA GLN A 45 9.55 8.78 14.97
C GLN A 45 8.85 7.45 15.20
N LEU A 46 7.99 7.03 14.27
CA LEU A 46 7.31 5.74 14.33
C LEU A 46 8.30 4.58 14.25
N ARG A 47 9.32 4.71 13.39
CA ARG A 47 10.40 3.74 13.27
C ARG A 47 11.14 3.56 14.58
N MET A 48 11.50 4.67 15.26
CA MET A 48 12.16 4.59 16.57
C MET A 48 11.35 3.75 17.57
N VAL A 49 10.03 3.97 17.64
CA VAL A 49 9.14 3.24 18.57
C VAL A 49 8.97 1.77 18.18
N ILE A 50 8.85 1.47 16.89
CA ILE A 50 8.64 0.09 16.39
C ILE A 50 9.92 -0.76 16.49
N GLU A 51 11.10 -0.15 16.39
CA GLU A 51 12.38 -0.86 16.50
C GLU A 51 12.76 -1.23 17.93
N GLU A 52 12.14 -0.60 18.93
CA GLU A 52 12.36 -0.93 20.33
C GLU A 52 12.04 -2.40 20.65
N PRO A 53 12.82 -3.04 21.55
CA PRO A 53 12.48 -4.34 22.09
C PRO A 53 11.05 -4.34 22.67
N SER A 54 10.31 -5.43 22.45
CA SER A 54 9.02 -5.61 23.09
C SER A 54 9.21 -5.94 24.57
N ALA A 55 8.55 -5.18 25.45
CA ALA A 55 8.51 -5.51 26.87
C ALA A 55 7.69 -6.79 27.11
N GLU A 56 8.00 -7.53 28.18
CA GLU A 56 7.32 -8.80 28.50
C GLU A 56 5.80 -8.64 28.66
N ASN A 57 5.37 -7.52 29.23
CA ASN A 57 3.97 -7.18 29.48
C ASN A 57 3.33 -6.28 28.39
N GLU A 58 3.99 -6.09 27.24
CA GLU A 58 3.48 -5.25 26.16
C GLU A 58 2.18 -5.82 25.57
N ALA A 59 1.19 -4.96 25.28
CA ALA A 59 -0.08 -5.41 24.74
C ALA A 59 0.10 -6.07 23.36
N LYS A 60 -0.70 -7.11 23.10
CA LYS A 60 -0.60 -7.93 21.87
C LYS A 60 -0.54 -7.12 20.57
N PRO A 61 -1.34 -6.07 20.35
CA PRO A 61 -1.28 -5.31 19.10
C PRO A 61 0.09 -4.68 18.84
N PHE A 62 0.75 -4.14 19.86
CA PHE A 62 2.08 -3.54 19.71
C PHE A 62 3.14 -4.59 19.42
N ARG A 63 3.11 -5.73 20.12
CA ARG A 63 4.02 -6.86 19.81
C ARG A 63 3.84 -7.36 18.37
N MET A 64 2.60 -7.45 17.90
CA MET A 64 2.32 -7.88 16.52
C MET A 64 2.86 -6.86 15.50
N ALA A 65 2.65 -5.57 15.71
CA ALA A 65 3.19 -4.52 14.84
C ALA A 65 4.73 -4.55 14.77
N LYS A 66 5.39 -4.67 15.93
CA LYS A 66 6.86 -4.79 16.02
C LYS A 66 7.38 -6.06 15.33
N SER A 67 6.72 -7.19 15.52
CA SER A 67 7.09 -8.45 14.85
C SER A 67 6.89 -8.38 13.33
N LEU A 68 5.79 -7.79 12.87
CA LEU A 68 5.53 -7.59 11.45
C LEU A 68 6.60 -6.70 10.81
N TYR A 69 6.98 -5.59 11.46
CA TYR A 69 8.06 -4.74 10.99
C TYR A 69 9.39 -5.50 10.90
N LYS A 70 9.76 -6.25 11.94
CA LYS A 70 11.00 -7.06 11.93
C LYS A 70 11.02 -8.09 10.81
N ALA A 71 9.88 -8.74 10.54
CA ALA A 71 9.75 -9.67 9.43
C ALA A 71 9.92 -8.96 8.06
N CYS A 72 9.29 -7.79 7.88
CA CYS A 72 9.43 -6.97 6.68
C CYS A 72 10.87 -6.50 6.43
N MET A 73 11.58 -6.11 7.50
CA MET A 73 12.95 -5.57 7.39
C MET A 73 14.03 -6.64 7.22
N ASN A 74 13.72 -7.93 7.44
CA ASN A 74 14.69 -9.02 7.33
C ASN A 74 14.93 -9.44 5.87
N LYS A 75 15.62 -8.58 5.11
CA LYS A 75 15.94 -8.82 3.70
C LYS A 75 16.71 -10.13 3.47
N THR A 76 17.61 -10.51 4.37
CA THR A 76 18.37 -11.77 4.25
C THR A 76 17.45 -12.98 4.18
N GLN A 77 16.42 -13.02 5.02
CA GLN A 77 15.45 -14.13 5.01
C GLN A 77 14.54 -14.07 3.78
N ILE A 78 14.12 -12.88 3.37
CA ILE A 78 13.32 -12.66 2.16
C ILE A 78 14.07 -13.16 0.92
N GLU A 79 15.32 -12.76 0.75
CA GLU A 79 16.17 -13.16 -0.39
C GLU A 79 16.47 -14.67 -0.36
N ALA A 80 16.69 -15.24 0.84
CA ALA A 80 16.90 -16.68 0.97
C ALA A 80 15.65 -17.51 0.59
N ALA A 81 14.45 -16.99 0.85
CA ALA A 81 13.19 -17.62 0.45
C ALA A 81 12.90 -17.48 -1.05
N GLY A 82 13.48 -16.47 -1.71
CA GLY A 82 13.36 -16.25 -3.15
C GLY A 82 11.91 -16.18 -3.62
N LEU A 83 11.61 -16.88 -4.72
CA LEU A 83 10.29 -16.88 -5.36
C LEU A 83 9.38 -18.04 -4.92
N ASP A 84 9.83 -18.90 -4.00
CA ASP A 84 9.13 -20.16 -3.74
C ASP A 84 7.73 -19.91 -3.16
N HIS A 85 7.63 -18.99 -2.19
CA HIS A 85 6.36 -18.66 -1.54
C HIS A 85 5.34 -18.07 -2.53
N ILE A 86 5.77 -17.13 -3.37
CA ILE A 86 4.86 -16.52 -4.34
C ILE A 86 4.44 -17.50 -5.44
N LYS A 87 5.33 -18.42 -5.86
CA LYS A 87 4.98 -19.48 -6.81
C LYS A 87 3.95 -20.45 -6.23
N GLU A 88 4.06 -20.79 -4.97
CA GLU A 88 3.06 -21.63 -4.30
C GLU A 88 1.70 -20.94 -4.20
N ILE A 89 1.69 -19.66 -3.83
CA ILE A 89 0.48 -18.83 -3.79
C ILE A 89 -0.16 -18.78 -5.19
N VAL A 90 0.61 -18.46 -6.24
CA VAL A 90 0.12 -18.43 -7.63
C VAL A 90 -0.51 -19.76 -8.04
N LYS A 91 0.11 -20.89 -7.69
CA LYS A 91 -0.47 -22.21 -7.97
C LYS A 91 -1.79 -22.43 -7.24
N ARG A 92 -1.89 -22.09 -5.94
CA ARG A 92 -3.14 -22.20 -5.17
C ARG A 92 -4.25 -21.31 -5.73
N MET A 93 -3.88 -20.17 -6.30
CA MET A 93 -4.81 -19.26 -6.97
C MET A 93 -5.29 -19.72 -8.36
N GLY A 94 -4.79 -20.86 -8.86
CA GLY A 94 -5.19 -21.41 -10.17
C GLY A 94 -4.15 -21.23 -11.27
N GLY A 95 -2.92 -20.89 -10.93
CA GLY A 95 -1.80 -20.76 -11.86
C GLY A 95 -1.80 -19.42 -12.61
N TRP A 96 -0.75 -19.21 -13.40
CA TRP A 96 -0.62 -18.02 -14.24
C TRP A 96 -0.28 -18.42 -15.68
N PRO A 97 -1.18 -18.18 -16.66
CA PRO A 97 -0.98 -18.62 -18.05
C PRO A 97 0.38 -18.25 -18.66
N VAL A 98 0.90 -17.05 -18.35
CA VAL A 98 2.21 -16.61 -18.88
C VAL A 98 3.40 -17.43 -18.35
N LEU A 99 3.26 -18.02 -17.17
CA LEU A 99 4.31 -18.83 -16.54
C LEU A 99 4.20 -20.31 -16.92
N GLU A 100 2.98 -20.78 -17.18
CA GLU A 100 2.66 -22.19 -17.38
C GLU A 100 2.45 -22.57 -18.85
N GLY A 101 2.15 -21.60 -19.72
CA GLY A 101 1.94 -21.82 -21.15
C GLY A 101 0.87 -22.88 -21.41
N ASP A 102 1.21 -23.85 -22.26
CA ASP A 102 0.32 -24.95 -22.64
C ASP A 102 -0.06 -25.89 -21.49
N LEU A 103 0.62 -25.80 -20.33
CA LEU A 103 0.29 -26.58 -19.14
C LEU A 103 -0.88 -25.98 -18.34
N TRP A 104 -1.25 -24.74 -18.62
CA TRP A 104 -2.34 -24.07 -17.93
C TRP A 104 -3.71 -24.48 -18.51
N ASP A 105 -4.60 -24.99 -17.67
CA ASP A 105 -5.92 -25.48 -18.10
C ASP A 105 -6.94 -24.33 -18.21
N GLU A 106 -7.01 -23.72 -19.39
CA GLU A 106 -8.00 -22.68 -19.73
C GLU A 106 -9.44 -23.16 -19.53
N GLY A 107 -9.73 -24.44 -19.77
CA GLY A 107 -11.07 -25.00 -19.64
C GLY A 107 -11.58 -25.03 -18.20
N SER A 108 -10.67 -25.05 -17.22
CA SER A 108 -10.99 -24.99 -15.79
C SER A 108 -11.17 -23.57 -15.25
N PHE A 109 -10.84 -22.54 -16.04
CA PHE A 109 -10.86 -21.16 -15.58
C PHE A 109 -12.28 -20.59 -15.54
N THR A 110 -12.67 -20.08 -14.38
CA THR A 110 -13.77 -19.12 -14.27
C THR A 110 -13.34 -17.95 -13.42
N TRP A 111 -13.68 -16.73 -13.87
CA TRP A 111 -13.28 -15.53 -13.15
C TRP A 111 -13.80 -15.51 -11.71
N LYS A 112 -15.01 -16.05 -11.47
CA LYS A 112 -15.61 -16.12 -10.13
C LYS A 112 -14.81 -17.01 -9.19
N ASP A 113 -14.43 -18.21 -9.64
CA ASP A 113 -13.67 -19.14 -8.81
C ASP A 113 -12.26 -18.59 -8.54
N THR A 114 -11.64 -17.95 -9.52
CA THR A 114 -10.36 -17.24 -9.32
C THR A 114 -10.49 -16.11 -8.32
N THR A 115 -11.55 -15.30 -8.39
CA THR A 115 -11.83 -14.25 -7.40
C THR A 115 -11.98 -14.83 -5.99
N TYR A 116 -12.66 -15.98 -5.83
CA TYR A 116 -12.76 -16.65 -4.53
C TYR A 116 -11.40 -17.17 -4.03
N LYS A 117 -10.60 -17.79 -4.90
CA LYS A 117 -9.25 -18.25 -4.54
C LYS A 117 -8.34 -17.09 -4.12
N PHE A 118 -8.41 -15.95 -4.83
CA PHE A 118 -7.66 -14.74 -4.45
C PHE A 118 -8.04 -14.28 -3.05
N LYS A 119 -9.34 -14.23 -2.75
CA LYS A 119 -9.84 -13.86 -1.41
C LYS A 119 -9.34 -14.82 -0.32
N ASP A 120 -9.39 -16.13 -0.57
CA ASP A 120 -8.97 -17.16 0.38
C ASP A 120 -7.47 -17.07 0.69
N GLU A 121 -6.66 -16.68 -0.28
CA GLU A 121 -5.22 -16.39 -0.12
C GLU A 121 -4.94 -14.99 0.45
N GLY A 122 -5.97 -14.17 0.70
CA GLY A 122 -5.85 -12.85 1.31
C GLY A 122 -5.54 -11.70 0.33
N PHE A 123 -5.74 -11.91 -0.97
CA PHE A 123 -5.61 -10.87 -1.99
C PHE A 123 -6.92 -10.09 -2.18
N SER A 124 -6.82 -8.89 -2.76
CA SER A 124 -8.00 -8.12 -3.20
C SER A 124 -8.82 -8.95 -4.21
N ILE A 125 -10.09 -8.63 -4.33
CA ILE A 125 -11.00 -9.23 -5.31
C ILE A 125 -11.43 -8.25 -6.39
N ASP A 126 -10.92 -7.02 -6.34
CA ASP A 126 -11.43 -5.85 -7.04
C ASP A 126 -10.79 -5.69 -8.44
N TYR A 127 -10.40 -6.82 -9.05
CA TYR A 127 -9.66 -6.84 -10.33
C TYR A 127 -10.56 -6.71 -11.56
N LEU A 128 -11.82 -7.16 -11.46
CA LEU A 128 -12.80 -7.10 -12.56
C LEU A 128 -13.97 -6.19 -12.22
N ILE A 129 -14.45 -6.30 -10.98
CA ILE A 129 -15.52 -5.51 -10.39
C ILE A 129 -15.06 -5.23 -8.96
N ASP A 130 -15.14 -3.98 -8.52
CA ASP A 130 -14.87 -3.63 -7.13
C ASP A 130 -16.04 -4.07 -6.25
N PHE A 131 -15.75 -4.79 -5.16
CA PHE A 131 -16.76 -5.29 -4.22
C PHE A 131 -16.48 -4.75 -2.83
N SER A 132 -17.35 -3.87 -2.34
CA SER A 132 -17.23 -3.34 -1.00
C SER A 132 -18.52 -3.44 -0.19
N ILE A 133 -18.38 -3.39 1.13
CA ILE A 133 -19.51 -3.23 2.05
C ILE A 133 -19.46 -1.80 2.58
N THR A 134 -20.35 -0.96 2.08
CA THR A 134 -20.38 0.47 2.41
C THR A 134 -21.61 0.85 3.22
N THR A 135 -21.63 2.09 3.72
CA THR A 135 -22.81 2.70 4.34
C THR A 135 -23.83 3.05 3.27
N ASP A 136 -25.11 2.71 3.44
CA ASP A 136 -26.14 3.15 2.49
C ASP A 136 -26.29 4.68 2.53
N TYR A 137 -26.13 5.32 1.36
CA TYR A 137 -26.30 6.75 1.19
C TYR A 137 -27.70 7.25 1.58
N LYS A 138 -28.74 6.41 1.42
CA LYS A 138 -30.13 6.73 1.78
C LYS A 138 -30.45 6.43 3.24
N ASN A 139 -29.67 5.57 3.90
CA ASN A 139 -29.86 5.23 5.31
C ASN A 139 -28.53 4.86 5.97
N SER A 140 -27.93 5.82 6.66
CA SER A 140 -26.62 5.65 7.27
C SER A 140 -26.54 4.64 8.43
N THR A 141 -27.66 4.03 8.82
CA THR A 141 -27.71 3.00 9.87
C THR A 141 -27.54 1.57 9.34
N ILE A 142 -27.55 1.38 8.02
CA ILE A 142 -27.41 0.05 7.40
C ILE A 142 -26.19 -0.03 6.49
N ARG A 143 -25.75 -1.27 6.24
CA ARG A 143 -24.69 -1.61 5.30
C ARG A 143 -25.29 -2.21 4.03
N VAL A 144 -24.71 -1.88 2.88
CA VAL A 144 -25.12 -2.41 1.58
C VAL A 144 -23.90 -2.92 0.83
N ILE A 145 -24.14 -3.83 -0.10
CA ILE A 145 -23.15 -4.24 -1.09
C ILE A 145 -23.07 -3.11 -2.11
N ASP A 146 -21.86 -2.66 -2.36
CA ASP A 146 -21.52 -1.67 -3.38
C ASP A 146 -20.70 -2.35 -4.47
N LEU A 147 -21.03 -2.02 -5.71
CA LEU A 147 -20.38 -2.52 -6.91
C LEU A 147 -19.95 -1.33 -7.74
N ASP A 148 -18.65 -1.25 -8.03
CA ASP A 148 -18.10 -0.18 -8.86
C ASP A 148 -17.12 -0.74 -9.91
N GLN A 149 -16.65 0.15 -10.79
CA GLN A 149 -15.56 -0.16 -11.71
C GLN A 149 -14.29 -0.52 -10.95
N ALA A 150 -13.63 -1.60 -11.38
CA ALA A 150 -12.29 -1.94 -10.92
C ALA A 150 -11.27 -0.84 -11.28
N SER A 151 -10.25 -0.67 -10.43
CA SER A 151 -9.16 0.30 -10.60
C SER A 151 -7.99 -0.22 -11.42
#